data_AF-A0A2A4JLF8-F1
#
_entry.id   AF-A0A2A4JLF8-F1
#
_cell.length_a   1.000
_cell.length_b   1.000
_cell.length_c   1.000
_cell.angle_alpha   90.00
_cell.angle_beta   90.00
_cell.angle_gamma   90.00
#
_symmetry.space_group_name_H-M   'P 1'
#
loop_
_entity.id
_entity.type
_entity.pdbx_description
1 polymer ?
#
loop_
_entity_poly.entity_id
_entity_poly.type
_entity_poly.pdbx_seq_one_letter_code
_entity_poly.pdbx_strand_id
1 'polypeptide(L)'
;MFHTASIWLTLALAVQRYIYVCHAPVARTWCTMPRVMKCLVYIGVAAFLHQLPRFFDRRYVPQITVWRGHFEEVCRIEMAPWVHAISLDAYFITYYGFRVLFVHLIPCTSLVVLNVLLFRAMRTAQINRQRLFKENRKSECRKLRDSNCTTLMLIVVVTVFLLVEIPVAVVTILHIISSTIVEILDYYIANILILITNFFILVSYPINFAIYCGMSRQFRETFKELFIRGAVTSRKNGGSSRYSLVNGPRTCTNETVL
;
A
#
# COMPACT_ATOMS: atom_id res chain seq x y z
N MET A 1 1.43 9.66 -7.09
CA MET A 1 2.55 8.69 -7.00
C MET A 1 2.56 7.90 -5.69
N PHE A 2 2.96 8.47 -4.55
CA PHE A 2 3.12 7.70 -3.30
C PHE A 2 1.84 7.02 -2.82
N HIS A 3 0.69 7.69 -2.94
CA HIS A 3 -0.63 7.10 -2.66
C HIS A 3 -0.89 5.85 -3.50
N THR A 4 -0.72 5.95 -4.82
CA THR A 4 -0.88 4.83 -5.77
C THR A 4 0.08 3.69 -5.45
N ALA A 5 1.35 3.98 -5.20
CA ALA A 5 2.32 2.97 -4.80
C ALA A 5 1.88 2.27 -3.50
N SER A 6 1.43 3.02 -2.49
CA SER A 6 0.93 2.47 -1.23
C SER A 6 -0.25 1.52 -1.42
N ILE A 7 -1.23 1.87 -2.27
CA ILE A 7 -2.36 0.99 -2.62
C ILE A 7 -1.87 -0.35 -3.18
N TRP A 8 -1.02 -0.29 -4.20
CA TRP A 8 -0.52 -1.48 -4.89
C TRP A 8 0.41 -2.33 -4.01
N LEU A 9 1.18 -1.69 -3.11
CA LEU A 9 1.98 -2.38 -2.10
C LEU A 9 1.09 -3.11 -1.09
N THR A 10 0.02 -2.47 -0.61
CA THR A 10 -0.96 -3.10 0.28
C THR A 10 -1.62 -4.30 -0.39
N LEU A 11 -1.99 -4.18 -1.67
CA LEU A 11 -2.51 -5.29 -2.46
C LEU A 11 -1.50 -6.42 -2.60
N ALA A 12 -0.25 -6.12 -2.95
CA ALA A 12 0.82 -7.11 -3.07
C ALA A 12 1.06 -7.85 -1.74
N LEU A 13 1.06 -7.13 -0.62
CA LEU A 13 1.16 -7.73 0.71
C LEU A 13 -0.03 -8.64 1.04
N ALA A 14 -1.26 -8.22 0.69
CA ALA A 14 -2.47 -9.02 0.89
C ALA A 14 -2.43 -10.33 0.07
N VAL A 15 -2.04 -10.25 -1.20
CA VAL A 15 -1.83 -11.41 -2.08
C VAL A 15 -0.74 -12.33 -1.51
N GLN A 16 0.40 -11.76 -1.11
CA GLN A 16 1.49 -12.54 -0.52
C GLN A 16 1.04 -13.30 0.73
N ARG A 17 0.26 -12.66 1.61
CA ARG A 17 -0.30 -13.33 2.79
C ARG A 17 -1.32 -14.39 2.43
N TYR A 18 -2.18 -14.13 1.44
CA TYR A 18 -3.15 -15.11 0.97
C TYR A 18 -2.47 -16.39 0.45
N ILE A 19 -1.43 -16.24 -0.40
CA ILE A 19 -0.64 -17.37 -0.90
C ILE A 19 0.05 -18.10 0.25
N TYR A 20 0.59 -17.38 1.24
CA TYR A 20 1.24 -18.01 2.39
C TYR A 20 0.27 -18.85 3.25
N VAL A 21 -0.96 -18.38 3.43
CA VAL A 21 -1.98 -19.05 4.25
C VAL A 21 -2.65 -20.21 3.50
N CYS A 22 -3.03 -20.00 2.24
CA CYS A 22 -3.82 -20.97 1.46
C CYS A 22 -2.94 -21.93 0.64
N HIS A 23 -1.74 -21.51 0.24
CA HIS A 23 -0.86 -22.24 -0.69
C HIS A 23 0.61 -22.22 -0.21
N ALA A 24 0.86 -22.75 0.99
CA ALA A 24 2.18 -22.75 1.61
C ALA A 24 3.35 -23.30 0.73
N PRO A 25 3.16 -24.35 -0.11
CA PRO A 25 4.23 -24.81 -1.02
C PRO A 25 4.58 -23.78 -2.11
N VAL A 26 3.57 -23.10 -2.66
CA VAL A 26 3.75 -22.05 -3.69
C VAL A 26 4.39 -20.80 -3.09
N ALA A 27 4.04 -20.47 -1.85
CA ALA A 27 4.66 -19.35 -1.15
C ALA A 27 6.19 -19.46 -1.05
N ARG A 28 6.72 -20.67 -0.86
CA ARG A 28 8.18 -20.88 -0.73
C ARG A 28 8.95 -20.57 -2.01
N THR A 29 8.34 -20.72 -3.18
CA THR A 29 8.98 -20.44 -4.48
C THR A 29 8.70 -19.03 -4.97
N TRP A 30 7.50 -18.48 -4.69
CA TRP A 30 7.09 -17.16 -5.18
C TRP A 30 7.45 -16.00 -4.25
N CYS A 31 7.44 -16.20 -2.94
CA CYS A 31 7.66 -15.13 -1.96
C CYS A 31 9.14 -15.00 -1.53
N THR A 32 10.08 -15.23 -2.46
CA THR A 32 11.51 -15.10 -2.19
C THR A 32 11.95 -13.64 -2.21
N MET A 33 12.96 -13.28 -1.40
CA MET A 33 13.43 -11.88 -1.28
C MET A 33 13.75 -11.20 -2.62
N PRO A 34 14.47 -11.84 -3.57
CA PRO A 34 14.77 -11.21 -4.85
C PRO A 34 13.51 -10.93 -5.68
N ARG A 35 12.51 -11.81 -5.63
CA ARG A 35 11.24 -11.64 -6.35
C ARG A 35 10.39 -10.54 -5.74
N VAL A 36 10.32 -10.50 -4.41
CA VAL A 36 9.61 -9.42 -3.69
C VAL A 36 10.25 -8.07 -4.00
N MET A 37 11.59 -7.96 -3.96
CA MET A 37 12.27 -6.71 -4.30
C MET A 37 12.01 -6.26 -5.74
N LYS A 38 12.04 -7.17 -6.72
CA LYS A 38 11.65 -6.86 -8.10
C LYS A 38 10.21 -6.36 -8.17
N CYS A 39 9.27 -7.02 -7.48
CA CYS A 39 7.87 -6.59 -7.41
C CYS A 39 7.72 -5.17 -6.86
N LEU A 40 8.44 -4.84 -5.76
CA LEU A 40 8.44 -3.48 -5.20
C LEU A 40 8.93 -2.43 -6.21
N VAL A 41 10.02 -2.74 -6.91
CA VAL A 41 10.56 -1.85 -7.97
C VAL A 41 9.56 -1.68 -9.10
N TYR A 42 8.95 -2.76 -9.58
CA TYR A 42 7.93 -2.68 -10.65
C TYR A 42 6.73 -1.85 -10.24
N ILE A 43 6.22 -2.01 -9.01
CA ILE A 43 5.12 -1.19 -8.49
C ILE A 43 5.54 0.29 -8.43
N GLY A 44 6.74 0.59 -7.93
CA GLY A 44 7.25 1.96 -7.86
C GLY A 44 7.37 2.61 -9.24
N VAL A 45 7.98 1.92 -10.20
CA VAL A 45 8.13 2.38 -11.58
C VAL A 45 6.76 2.57 -12.25
N ALA A 46 5.85 1.61 -12.12
CA ALA A 46 4.51 1.72 -12.68
C ALA A 46 3.72 2.91 -12.09
N ALA A 47 3.80 3.12 -10.77
CA ALA A 47 3.16 4.25 -10.10
C ALA A 47 3.76 5.61 -10.52
N PHE A 48 5.06 5.65 -10.81
CA PHE A 48 5.73 6.83 -11.35
C PHE A 48 5.31 7.10 -12.80
N LEU A 49 5.37 6.09 -13.67
CA LEU A 49 4.99 6.19 -15.09
C LEU A 49 3.53 6.62 -15.25
N HIS A 50 2.62 6.08 -14.43
CA HIS A 50 1.22 6.51 -14.41
C HIS A 50 1.06 8.00 -14.04
N GLN A 51 1.92 8.53 -13.17
CA GLN A 51 1.85 9.94 -12.76
C GLN A 51 2.61 10.88 -13.70
N LEU A 52 3.52 10.33 -14.51
CA LEU A 52 4.45 11.07 -15.37
C LEU A 52 3.76 12.09 -16.28
N PRO A 53 2.62 11.79 -16.97
CA PRO A 53 1.96 12.77 -17.81
C PRO A 53 1.59 14.07 -17.08
N ARG A 54 1.21 13.95 -15.80
CA ARG A 54 0.80 15.06 -14.93
C ARG A 54 1.94 15.98 -14.49
N PHE A 55 3.20 15.57 -14.69
CA PHE A 55 4.36 16.43 -14.46
C PHE A 55 4.64 17.34 -15.66
N PHE A 56 4.23 16.94 -16.86
CA PHE A 56 4.55 17.62 -18.11
C PHE A 56 3.31 18.22 -18.80
N ASP A 57 2.11 18.00 -18.26
CA ASP A 57 0.87 18.53 -18.82
C ASP A 57 0.65 20.03 -18.54
N ARG A 58 1.43 20.62 -17.64
CA ARG A 58 1.36 22.03 -17.27
C ARG A 58 2.65 22.76 -17.53
N ARG A 59 2.51 23.99 -18.01
CA ARG A 59 3.60 24.96 -18.14
C ARG A 59 3.29 26.21 -17.33
N TYR A 60 4.34 26.84 -16.83
CA TYR A 60 4.29 28.10 -16.11
C TYR A 60 4.72 29.21 -17.06
N VAL A 61 3.82 30.14 -17.34
CA VAL A 61 4.08 31.28 -18.24
C VAL A 61 3.99 32.58 -17.46
N PRO A 62 4.92 33.53 -17.68
CA PRO A 62 4.80 34.86 -17.09
C PRO A 62 3.61 35.59 -17.71
N GLN A 63 2.81 36.23 -16.86
CA GLN A 63 1.68 37.05 -17.27
C GLN A 63 1.67 38.33 -16.44
N ILE A 64 1.48 39.46 -17.11
CA ILE A 64 1.32 40.75 -16.42
C ILE A 64 -0.14 40.90 -16.00
N THR A 65 -0.37 41.17 -14.72
CA THR A 65 -1.70 41.48 -14.18
C THR A 65 -1.67 42.80 -13.42
N VAL A 66 -2.82 43.49 -13.35
CA VAL A 66 -2.93 44.74 -12.60
C VAL A 66 -3.39 44.42 -11.19
N TRP A 67 -2.52 44.67 -10.21
CA TRP A 67 -2.86 44.53 -8.78
C TRP A 67 -2.71 45.88 -8.10
N ARG A 68 -3.82 46.38 -7.52
CA ARG A 68 -3.88 47.71 -6.89
C ARG A 68 -3.40 48.88 -7.77
N GLY A 69 -3.59 48.78 -9.08
CA GLY A 69 -3.19 49.81 -10.05
C GLY A 69 -1.73 49.74 -10.50
N HIS A 70 -0.94 48.78 -10.02
CA HIS A 70 0.42 48.51 -10.51
C HIS A 70 0.45 47.26 -11.40
N PHE A 71 1.33 47.28 -12.40
CA PHE A 71 1.62 46.12 -13.24
C PHE A 71 2.53 45.17 -12.49
N GLU A 72 2.01 44.00 -12.13
CA GLU A 72 2.73 42.94 -11.43
C GLU A 72 2.87 41.74 -12.36
N GLU A 73 4.09 41.22 -12.49
CA GLU A 73 4.36 39.98 -13.20
C GLU A 73 3.98 38.80 -12.31
N VAL A 74 2.96 38.06 -12.73
CA VAL A 74 2.47 36.85 -12.05
C VAL A 74 2.72 35.62 -12.90
N CYS A 75 2.75 34.47 -12.24
CA CYS A 75 2.91 33.19 -12.91
C CYS A 75 1.53 32.57 -13.19
N ARG A 76 1.18 32.41 -14.47
CA ARG A 76 -0.04 31.69 -14.87
C ARG A 76 0.30 30.25 -15.25
N ILE A 77 -0.55 29.33 -14.80
CA ILE A 77 -0.50 27.92 -15.18
C ILE A 77 -1.32 27.75 -16.45
N GLU A 78 -0.71 27.21 -17.49
CA GLU A 78 -1.37 26.83 -18.74
C GLU A 78 -1.12 25.35 -19.05
N MET A 79 -1.99 24.76 -19.87
CA MET A 79 -1.79 23.40 -20.37
C MET A 79 -0.67 23.41 -21.42
N ALA A 80 0.14 22.36 -21.45
CA ALA A 80 1.25 22.25 -22.37
C ALA A 80 0.75 22.05 -23.82
N PRO A 81 1.48 22.56 -24.85
CA PRO A 81 1.03 22.51 -26.24
C PRO A 81 0.75 21.09 -26.77
N TRP A 82 1.52 20.10 -26.30
CA TRP A 82 1.34 18.71 -26.70
C TRP A 82 -0.02 18.14 -26.25
N VAL A 83 -0.60 18.66 -25.16
CA VAL A 83 -1.94 18.25 -24.68
C VAL A 83 -3.00 18.76 -25.65
N HIS A 84 -2.86 20.00 -26.13
CA HIS A 84 -3.76 20.56 -27.13
C HIS A 84 -3.65 19.82 -28.48
N ALA A 85 -2.46 19.36 -28.86
CA ALA A 85 -2.26 18.58 -30.09
C ALA A 85 -2.98 17.21 -30.07
N ILE A 86 -3.12 16.58 -28.90
CA ILE A 86 -3.80 15.28 -28.71
C ILE A 86 -5.32 15.44 -28.51
N SER A 87 -5.81 16.67 -28.33
CA SER A 87 -7.11 17.07 -27.78
C SER A 87 -7.20 16.97 -26.26
N LEU A 88 -7.73 18.04 -25.67
CA LEU A 88 -7.83 18.24 -24.23
C LEU A 88 -8.77 17.20 -23.59
N ASP A 89 -9.92 16.96 -24.24
CA ASP A 89 -10.94 16.04 -23.76
C ASP A 89 -10.46 14.59 -23.79
N ALA A 90 -9.82 14.15 -24.87
CA ALA A 90 -9.29 12.80 -24.96
C ALA A 90 -8.21 12.56 -23.89
N TYR A 91 -7.34 13.55 -23.64
CA TYR A 91 -6.34 13.46 -22.58
C TYR A 91 -6.99 13.28 -21.20
N PHE A 92 -7.97 14.13 -20.84
CA PHE A 92 -8.62 14.07 -19.54
C PHE A 92 -9.48 12.81 -19.36
N ILE A 93 -10.26 12.42 -20.36
CA ILE A 93 -11.05 11.18 -20.34
C ILE A 93 -10.13 9.98 -20.13
N THR A 94 -9.04 9.90 -20.90
CA THR A 94 -8.06 8.82 -20.78
C THR A 94 -7.43 8.84 -19.39
N TYR A 95 -6.87 9.97 -18.96
CA TYR A 95 -6.20 10.09 -17.67
C TYR A 95 -7.12 9.73 -16.48
N TYR A 96 -8.33 10.30 -16.44
CA TYR A 96 -9.29 10.03 -15.37
C TYR A 96 -9.84 8.61 -15.45
N GLY A 97 -10.08 8.06 -16.64
CA GLY A 97 -10.50 6.67 -16.84
C GLY A 97 -9.45 5.68 -16.33
N PHE A 98 -8.19 5.86 -16.72
CA PHE A 98 -7.07 5.06 -16.20
C PHE A 98 -6.96 5.17 -14.68
N ARG A 99 -7.10 6.38 -14.12
CA ARG A 99 -7.06 6.59 -12.67
C ARG A 99 -8.20 5.85 -11.96
N VAL A 100 -9.44 5.94 -12.44
CA VAL A 100 -10.58 5.23 -11.86
C VAL A 100 -10.36 3.72 -11.91
N LEU A 101 -9.90 3.19 -13.04
CA LEU A 101 -9.72 1.76 -13.23
C LEU A 101 -8.58 1.20 -12.37
N PHE A 102 -7.37 1.77 -12.49
CA PHE A 102 -6.15 1.21 -11.91
C PHE A 102 -5.82 1.69 -10.50
N VAL A 103 -6.38 2.83 -10.06
CA VAL A 103 -6.11 3.36 -8.70
C VAL A 103 -7.27 3.05 -7.75
N HIS A 104 -8.51 3.01 -8.26
CA HIS A 104 -9.67 2.80 -7.40
C HIS A 104 -10.33 1.43 -7.64
N LEU A 105 -10.85 1.15 -8.83
CA LEU A 105 -11.70 -0.02 -9.06
C LEU A 105 -10.94 -1.33 -8.86
N ILE A 106 -9.84 -1.56 -9.58
CA ILE A 106 -9.09 -2.82 -9.52
C ILE A 106 -8.53 -3.06 -8.11
N PRO A 107 -7.83 -2.11 -7.47
CA PRO A 107 -7.24 -2.39 -6.16
C PRO A 107 -8.27 -2.53 -5.05
N CYS A 108 -9.32 -1.68 -5.01
CA CYS A 108 -10.33 -1.75 -3.96
C CYS A 108 -11.13 -3.05 -4.05
N THR A 109 -11.58 -3.44 -5.25
CA THR A 109 -12.29 -4.72 -5.44
C THR A 109 -11.42 -5.91 -5.07
N SER A 110 -10.16 -5.92 -5.52
CA SER A 110 -9.21 -6.98 -5.20
C SER A 110 -8.93 -7.06 -3.69
N LEU A 111 -8.76 -5.93 -3.01
CA LEU A 111 -8.54 -5.88 -1.55
C LEU A 111 -9.77 -6.36 -0.78
N VAL A 112 -10.99 -6.00 -1.19
CA VAL A 112 -12.23 -6.51 -0.59
C VAL A 112 -12.31 -8.02 -0.73
N VAL A 113 -12.12 -8.54 -1.95
CA VAL A 113 -12.14 -9.99 -2.23
C VAL A 113 -11.07 -10.70 -1.41
N LEU A 114 -9.83 -10.23 -1.43
CA LEU A 114 -8.73 -10.83 -0.68
C LEU A 114 -8.96 -10.78 0.83
N ASN A 115 -9.51 -9.69 1.36
CA ASN A 115 -9.81 -9.58 2.79
C ASN A 115 -10.90 -10.59 3.21
N VAL A 116 -11.97 -10.74 2.41
CA VAL A 116 -13.00 -11.75 2.64
C VAL A 116 -12.42 -13.17 2.56
N LEU A 117 -11.59 -13.45 1.56
CA LEU A 117 -10.94 -14.76 1.39
C LEU A 117 -9.98 -15.06 2.56
N LEU A 118 -9.16 -14.09 2.97
CA LEU A 118 -8.26 -14.21 4.11
C LEU A 118 -9.03 -14.44 5.41
N PHE A 119 -10.10 -13.70 5.64
CA PHE A 119 -10.95 -13.85 6.82
C PHE A 119 -11.58 -15.25 6.86
N ARG A 120 -12.14 -15.72 5.73
CA ARG A 120 -12.69 -17.08 5.61
C ARG A 120 -11.61 -18.15 5.85
N ALA A 121 -10.47 -18.04 5.18
CA ALA A 121 -9.36 -18.99 5.32
C ALA A 121 -8.86 -19.07 6.77
N MET A 122 -8.73 -17.93 7.44
CA MET A 122 -8.38 -17.89 8.84
C MET A 122 -9.44 -18.49 9.75
N ARG A 123 -10.72 -18.19 9.53
CA ARG A 123 -11.81 -18.74 10.34
C ARG A 123 -11.86 -20.26 10.21
N THR A 124 -11.73 -20.78 9.00
CA THR A 124 -11.65 -22.23 8.74
C THR A 124 -10.44 -22.86 9.45
N ALA A 125 -9.27 -22.23 9.36
CA ALA A 125 -8.08 -22.69 10.06
C ALA A 125 -8.28 -22.68 11.59
N GLN A 126 -8.95 -21.67 12.15
CA GLN A 126 -9.29 -21.60 13.58
C GLN A 126 -10.28 -22.68 14.01
N ILE A 127 -11.31 -22.96 13.21
CA ILE A 127 -12.32 -23.98 13.52
C ILE A 127 -11.73 -25.39 13.43
N ASN A 128 -11.02 -25.72 12.35
CA ASN A 128 -10.33 -27.00 12.22
C ASN A 128 -9.35 -27.22 13.37
N ARG A 129 -8.72 -26.13 13.82
CA ARG A 129 -7.82 -26.12 14.98
C ARG A 129 -8.54 -26.40 16.30
N GLN A 130 -9.71 -25.81 16.56
CA GLN A 130 -10.49 -26.11 17.78
C GLN A 130 -10.86 -27.60 17.85
N ARG A 131 -11.03 -28.27 16.70
CA ARG A 131 -11.28 -29.71 16.62
C ARG A 131 -10.03 -30.57 16.88
N LEU A 132 -8.85 -30.09 16.46
CA LEU A 132 -7.57 -30.82 16.58
C LEU A 132 -6.83 -30.58 17.91
N PHE A 133 -7.07 -29.46 18.61
CA PHE A 133 -6.36 -29.10 19.85
C PHE A 133 -6.90 -29.79 21.13
N LYS A 134 -7.33 -31.05 21.02
CA LYS A 134 -7.48 -31.94 22.18
C LYS A 134 -6.15 -32.57 22.63
N GLU A 135 -5.07 -32.43 21.86
CA GLU A 135 -3.76 -33.02 22.18
C GLU A 135 -2.60 -32.01 22.17
N ASN A 136 -1.74 -32.17 23.17
CA ASN A 136 -0.75 -31.22 23.66
C ASN A 136 0.47 -31.05 22.73
N ARG A 137 0.69 -29.86 22.15
CA ARG A 137 2.02 -29.45 21.64
C ARG A 137 2.27 -27.94 21.74
N LYS A 138 2.92 -27.53 22.83
CA LYS A 138 3.13 -26.12 23.26
C LYS A 138 4.04 -25.31 22.31
N SER A 139 5.00 -25.95 21.64
CA SER A 139 6.01 -25.28 20.78
C SER A 139 5.51 -24.93 19.37
N GLU A 140 4.73 -25.82 18.74
CA GLU A 140 4.09 -25.56 17.45
C GLU A 140 3.04 -24.44 17.56
N CYS A 141 2.31 -24.43 18.69
CA CYS A 141 1.33 -23.40 19.02
C CYS A 141 1.90 -21.97 18.98
N ARG A 142 3.17 -21.76 19.38
CA ARG A 142 3.80 -20.42 19.41
C ARG A 142 4.15 -19.88 18.02
N LYS A 143 4.77 -20.69 17.14
CA LYS A 143 5.07 -20.29 15.75
C LYS A 143 3.79 -20.03 14.95
N LEU A 144 2.75 -20.84 15.17
CA LEU A 144 1.44 -20.69 14.54
C LEU A 144 0.70 -19.44 15.03
N ARG A 145 0.81 -19.09 16.32
CA ARG A 145 0.23 -17.86 16.87
C ARG A 145 0.86 -16.62 16.23
N ASP A 146 2.19 -16.62 16.03
CA ASP A 146 2.86 -15.49 15.36
C ASP A 146 2.40 -15.34 13.89
N SER A 147 2.16 -16.45 13.17
CA SER A 147 1.57 -16.39 11.81
C SER A 147 0.15 -15.82 11.82
N ASN A 148 -0.70 -16.30 12.74
CA ASN A 148 -2.08 -15.82 12.87
C ASN A 148 -2.15 -14.34 13.28
N CYS A 149 -1.29 -13.88 14.18
CA CYS A 149 -1.17 -12.46 14.53
C CYS A 149 -0.78 -11.61 13.32
N THR A 150 0.10 -12.11 12.46
CA THR A 150 0.52 -11.38 11.25
C THR A 150 -0.61 -11.28 10.22
N THR A 151 -1.38 -12.35 10.01
CA THR A 151 -2.54 -12.32 9.10
C THR A 151 -3.68 -11.47 9.68
N LEU A 152 -3.95 -11.55 10.99
CA LEU A 152 -4.90 -10.67 11.68
C LEU A 152 -4.51 -9.20 11.53
N MET A 153 -3.24 -8.87 11.75
CA MET A 153 -2.72 -7.52 11.54
C MET A 153 -2.97 -7.08 10.09
N LEU A 154 -2.69 -7.92 9.09
CA LEU A 154 -2.94 -7.55 7.69
C LEU A 154 -4.44 -7.33 7.43
N ILE A 155 -5.33 -8.18 7.95
CA ILE A 155 -6.78 -7.96 7.83
C ILE A 155 -7.16 -6.60 8.43
N VAL A 156 -6.68 -6.27 9.63
CA VAL A 156 -6.96 -4.98 10.28
C VAL A 156 -6.46 -3.80 9.44
N VAL A 157 -5.20 -3.84 8.99
CA VAL A 157 -4.62 -2.78 8.14
C VAL A 157 -5.42 -2.62 6.84
N VAL A 158 -5.74 -3.72 6.15
CA VAL A 158 -6.52 -3.67 4.90
C VAL A 158 -7.94 -3.16 5.15
N THR A 159 -8.58 -3.54 6.26
CA THR A 159 -9.93 -3.05 6.58
C THR A 159 -9.92 -1.55 6.86
N VAL A 160 -8.97 -1.05 7.67
CA VAL A 160 -8.81 0.39 7.92
C VAL A 160 -8.51 1.14 6.63
N PHE A 161 -7.66 0.57 5.78
CA PHE A 161 -7.37 1.13 4.46
C PHE A 161 -8.63 1.24 3.59
N LEU A 162 -9.42 0.17 3.49
CA LEU A 162 -10.67 0.16 2.73
C LEU A 162 -11.71 1.17 3.26
N LEU A 163 -11.80 1.35 4.59
CA LEU A 163 -12.70 2.34 5.19
C LEU A 163 -12.40 3.77 4.76
N VAL A 164 -11.14 4.08 4.45
CA VAL A 164 -10.71 5.39 3.95
C VAL A 164 -10.81 5.45 2.41
N GLU A 165 -10.36 4.41 1.72
CA GLU A 165 -10.27 4.40 0.26
C GLU A 165 -11.62 4.29 -0.45
N ILE A 166 -12.61 3.59 0.12
CA ILE A 166 -13.94 3.48 -0.50
C ILE A 166 -14.62 4.86 -0.60
N PRO A 167 -14.73 5.66 0.48
CA PRO A 167 -15.24 7.03 0.37
C PRO A 167 -14.47 7.91 -0.61
N VAL A 168 -13.14 7.82 -0.61
CA VAL A 168 -12.26 8.55 -1.55
C VAL A 168 -12.58 8.20 -3.00
N ALA A 169 -12.71 6.90 -3.29
CA ALA A 169 -13.04 6.40 -4.62
C ALA A 169 -14.41 6.91 -5.07
N VAL A 170 -15.42 6.86 -4.20
CA VAL A 170 -16.78 7.37 -4.51
C VAL A 170 -16.74 8.87 -4.80
N VAL A 171 -16.13 9.68 -3.95
CA VAL A 171 -16.02 11.14 -4.15
C VAL A 171 -15.25 11.46 -5.43
N THR A 172 -14.17 10.73 -5.70
CA THR A 172 -13.37 10.90 -6.92
C THR A 172 -14.19 10.60 -8.17
N ILE A 173 -14.92 9.48 -8.19
CA ILE A 173 -15.76 9.09 -9.32
C ILE A 173 -16.89 10.11 -9.51
N LEU A 174 -17.54 10.53 -8.42
CA LEU A 174 -18.59 11.54 -8.46
C LEU A 174 -18.08 12.88 -9.04
N HIS A 175 -16.89 13.33 -8.62
CA HIS A 175 -16.26 14.53 -9.17
C HIS A 175 -15.96 14.39 -10.66
N ILE A 176 -15.45 13.24 -11.11
CA ILE A 176 -15.14 13.00 -12.53
C ILE A 176 -16.44 13.02 -13.36
N ILE A 177 -17.49 12.34 -12.91
CA ILE A 177 -18.80 12.33 -13.58
C ILE A 177 -19.37 13.76 -13.64
N SER A 178 -19.31 14.49 -12.52
CA SER A 178 -19.82 15.85 -12.44
C SER A 178 -19.07 16.82 -13.35
N SER A 179 -17.77 16.59 -13.56
CA SER A 179 -16.91 17.40 -14.42
C SER A 179 -17.00 17.04 -15.91
N THR A 180 -17.53 15.86 -16.27
CA THR A 180 -17.45 15.32 -17.64
C THR A 180 -18.81 15.19 -18.32
N ILE A 181 -19.89 14.88 -17.58
CA ILE A 181 -21.18 14.48 -18.18
C ILE A 181 -22.32 15.42 -17.79
N VAL A 182 -22.48 15.72 -16.50
CA VAL A 182 -23.61 16.54 -15.99
C VAL A 182 -23.12 17.32 -14.77
N GLU A 183 -23.38 18.62 -14.69
CA GLU A 183 -23.17 19.41 -13.45
C GLU A 183 -24.17 18.99 -12.36
N ILE A 184 -23.92 17.84 -11.73
CA ILE A 184 -24.78 17.29 -10.66
C ILE A 184 -24.36 17.87 -9.30
N LEU A 185 -23.08 18.19 -9.13
CA LEU A 185 -22.51 18.59 -7.86
C LEU A 185 -21.91 19.99 -7.95
N ASP A 186 -22.38 20.89 -7.08
CA ASP A 186 -21.81 22.23 -6.94
C ASP A 186 -20.30 22.14 -6.73
N TYR A 187 -19.56 22.95 -7.49
CA TYR A 187 -18.10 23.04 -7.41
C TYR A 187 -17.62 23.27 -5.96
N TYR A 188 -18.37 24.06 -5.18
CA TYR A 188 -18.07 24.29 -3.76
C TYR A 188 -18.16 23.01 -2.92
N ILE A 189 -19.25 22.25 -3.07
CA ILE A 189 -19.47 20.99 -2.33
C ILE A 189 -18.45 19.94 -2.76
N ALA A 190 -18.17 19.84 -4.07
CA ALA A 190 -17.18 18.92 -4.61
C ALA A 190 -15.78 19.18 -4.00
N ASN A 191 -15.36 20.45 -3.91
CA ASN A 191 -14.10 20.83 -3.29
C ASN A 191 -14.05 20.50 -1.81
N ILE A 192 -15.13 20.74 -1.05
CA ILE A 192 -15.20 20.37 0.37
C ILE A 192 -15.05 18.85 0.54
N LEU A 193 -15.76 18.05 -0.26
CA LEU A 193 -15.67 16.59 -0.19
C LEU A 193 -14.25 16.09 -0.53
N ILE A 194 -13.60 16.68 -1.53
CA ILE A 194 -12.21 16.36 -1.88
C ILE A 194 -11.27 16.73 -0.72
N LEU A 195 -11.47 17.87 -0.07
CA LEU A 195 -10.64 18.32 1.03
C LEU A 195 -10.79 17.39 2.25
N ILE A 196 -12.02 17.01 2.58
CA ILE A 196 -12.33 16.07 3.66
C ILE A 196 -11.72 14.69 3.36
N THR A 197 -11.91 14.15 2.15
CA THR A 197 -11.36 12.84 1.79
C THR A 197 -9.83 12.83 1.78
N ASN A 198 -9.19 13.89 1.27
CA ASN A 198 -7.74 14.06 1.35
C ASN A 198 -7.23 14.11 2.80
N PHE A 199 -7.98 14.73 3.71
CA PHE A 199 -7.65 14.72 5.13
C PHE A 199 -7.72 13.30 5.71
N PHE A 200 -8.75 12.51 5.40
CA PHE A 200 -8.84 11.11 5.83
C PHE A 200 -7.69 10.25 5.28
N ILE A 201 -7.30 10.45 4.02
CA ILE A 201 -6.11 9.81 3.45
C ILE A 201 -4.87 10.15 4.28
N LEU A 202 -4.66 11.42 4.58
CA LEU A 202 -3.49 11.87 5.34
C LEU A 202 -3.44 11.24 6.74
N VAL A 203 -4.58 11.15 7.41
CA VAL A 203 -4.72 10.53 8.73
C VAL A 203 -4.56 9.01 8.67
N SER A 204 -4.86 8.36 7.54
CA SER A 204 -4.71 6.91 7.40
C SER A 204 -3.25 6.44 7.49
N TYR A 205 -2.28 7.24 7.04
CA TYR A 205 -0.86 6.88 7.05
C TYR A 205 -0.29 6.69 8.47
N PRO A 206 -0.43 7.65 9.42
CA PRO A 206 0.02 7.44 10.79
C PRO A 206 -0.79 6.34 11.52
N ILE A 207 -2.07 6.15 11.18
CA ILE A 207 -2.85 5.02 11.73
C ILE A 207 -2.24 3.69 11.32
N ASN A 208 -1.89 3.52 10.05
CA ASN A 208 -1.22 2.31 9.57
C ASN A 208 0.08 2.05 10.34
N PHE A 209 0.91 3.09 10.53
CA PHE A 209 2.11 3.00 11.36
C PHE A 209 1.80 2.58 12.81
N ALA A 210 0.79 3.19 13.45
CA ALA A 210 0.37 2.84 14.80
C ALA A 210 -0.09 1.38 14.92
N ILE A 211 -0.81 0.86 13.92
CA ILE A 211 -1.22 -0.55 13.86
C ILE A 211 0.02 -1.46 13.77
N TYR A 212 0.99 -1.15 12.92
CA TYR A 212 2.24 -1.93 12.85
C TYR A 212 2.99 -1.89 14.19
N CYS A 213 3.09 -0.73 14.84
CA CYS A 213 3.67 -0.62 16.18
C CYS A 213 2.92 -1.43 17.24
N GLY A 214 1.58 -1.46 17.21
CA GLY A 214 0.77 -2.17 18.20
C GLY A 214 0.73 -3.69 17.99
N MET A 215 0.54 -4.12 16.74
CA MET A 215 0.20 -5.51 16.40
C MET A 215 1.35 -6.29 15.76
N SER A 216 2.29 -5.62 15.08
CA SER A 216 3.42 -6.30 14.42
C SER A 216 4.58 -6.51 15.38
N ARG A 217 4.78 -7.75 15.82
CA ARG A 217 5.96 -8.11 16.62
C ARG A 217 7.27 -7.92 15.82
N GLN A 218 7.29 -8.33 14.55
CA GLN A 218 8.47 -8.21 13.70
C GLN A 218 8.88 -6.75 13.51
N PHE A 219 7.92 -5.87 13.20
CA PHE A 219 8.18 -4.45 13.05
C PHE A 219 8.76 -3.84 14.33
N ARG A 220 8.16 -4.13 15.49
CA ARG A 220 8.64 -3.63 16.78
C ARG A 220 10.06 -4.08 17.09
N GLU A 221 10.38 -5.35 16.89
CA GLU A 221 11.73 -5.86 17.18
C GLU A 221 12.78 -5.20 16.27
N THR A 222 12.50 -5.08 14.96
CA THR A 222 13.39 -4.38 14.03
C THR A 222 13.50 -2.88 14.35
N PHE A 223 12.39 -2.23 14.73
CA PHE A 223 12.41 -0.83 15.14
C PHE A 223 13.28 -0.62 16.38
N LYS A 224 13.14 -1.48 17.40
CA LYS A 224 14.01 -1.46 18.59
C LYS A 224 15.47 -1.74 18.21
N GLU A 225 15.72 -2.65 17.28
CA GLU A 225 17.08 -2.96 16.85
C GLU A 225 17.75 -1.76 16.16
N LEU A 226 17.05 -1.11 15.24
CA LEU A 226 17.54 0.05 14.50
C LEU A 226 17.74 1.27 15.41
N PHE A 227 16.76 1.59 16.25
CA PHE A 227 16.74 2.85 17.01
C PHE A 227 17.28 2.73 18.45
N ILE A 228 17.06 1.59 19.13
CA ILE A 228 17.47 1.40 20.53
C ILE A 228 18.81 0.65 20.60
N ARG A 229 18.97 -0.45 19.86
CA ARG A 229 20.26 -1.19 19.85
C ARG A 229 21.31 -0.53 18.95
N GLY A 230 20.94 0.09 17.84
CA GLY A 230 21.85 0.92 17.05
C GLY A 230 22.49 2.05 17.88
N ALA A 231 21.71 2.66 18.79
CA ALA A 231 22.21 3.65 19.74
C ALA A 231 23.14 3.06 20.83
N VAL A 232 22.92 1.80 21.22
CA VAL A 232 23.76 1.09 22.22
C VAL A 232 25.03 0.51 21.59
N THR A 233 24.99 0.02 20.35
CA THR A 233 26.15 -0.54 19.64
C THR A 233 27.09 0.56 19.14
N SER A 234 26.59 1.74 18.77
CA SER A 234 27.43 2.91 18.46
C SER A 234 28.26 3.39 19.66
N ARG A 235 27.82 3.08 20.89
CA ARG A 235 28.60 3.31 22.12
C ARG A 235 29.54 2.17 22.52
N LYS A 236 29.53 1.00 21.86
CA LYS A 236 30.20 -0.20 22.39
C LYS A 236 31.03 -1.07 21.44
N ASN A 237 31.18 -0.78 20.14
CA ASN A 237 32.23 -1.37 19.26
C ASN A 237 32.13 -0.74 17.85
N GLY A 238 33.16 -0.20 17.21
CA GLY A 238 34.58 -0.53 17.40
C GLY A 238 34.88 -1.99 17.03
N GLY A 239 34.17 -2.59 16.08
CA GLY A 239 34.55 -3.91 15.53
C GLY A 239 33.41 -4.86 15.19
N SER A 240 33.47 -5.33 13.94
CA SER A 240 32.92 -6.57 13.40
C SER A 240 31.43 -6.62 13.00
N SER A 241 31.23 -6.40 11.70
CA SER A 241 30.07 -6.83 10.91
C SER A 241 29.83 -8.34 11.05
N ARG A 242 28.70 -8.72 11.67
CA ARG A 242 28.13 -10.08 11.58
C ARG A 242 26.71 -10.02 11.00
N TYR A 243 26.62 -9.83 9.69
CA TYR A 243 25.48 -10.32 8.91
C TYR A 243 25.70 -11.83 8.71
N SER A 244 25.05 -12.65 9.53
CA SER A 244 25.01 -14.11 9.32
C SER A 244 23.58 -14.58 9.15
N LEU A 245 23.23 -14.83 7.88
CA LEU A 245 22.44 -15.95 7.36
C LEU A 245 21.56 -16.69 8.38
N VAL A 246 20.30 -16.29 8.47
CA VAL A 246 19.21 -17.15 8.95
C VAL A 246 18.28 -17.41 7.76
N ASN A 247 18.52 -18.53 7.06
CA ASN A 247 17.55 -19.43 6.41
C ASN A 247 18.19 -20.22 5.26
N GLY A 248 18.88 -21.31 5.61
CA GLY A 248 19.17 -22.43 4.71
C GLY A 248 18.50 -23.70 5.25
N PRO A 249 18.09 -24.65 4.38
CA PRO A 249 17.42 -25.88 4.83
C PRO A 249 18.39 -26.73 5.64
N ARG A 250 17.97 -27.14 6.84
CA ARG A 250 18.66 -28.18 7.61
C ARG A 250 18.50 -29.50 6.88
N THR A 251 19.59 -30.02 6.32
CA THR A 251 19.71 -31.41 5.95
C THR A 251 19.61 -32.26 7.21
N CYS A 252 18.53 -33.01 7.36
CA CYS A 252 18.48 -34.14 8.27
C CYS A 252 19.39 -35.23 7.71
N THR A 253 20.53 -35.48 8.35
CA THR A 253 21.18 -36.79 8.27
C THR A 253 20.81 -37.53 9.54
N ASN A 254 19.90 -38.50 9.38
CA ASN A 254 19.72 -39.60 10.31
C ASN A 254 20.96 -40.50 10.22
N GLU A 255 21.43 -41.00 11.35
CA GLU A 255 21.51 -42.44 11.68
C GLU A 255 22.59 -42.72 12.72
N THR A 256 22.14 -43.48 13.71
CA THR A 256 22.83 -44.02 14.88
C THR A 256 23.46 -45.39 14.56
N VAL A 257 24.42 -45.77 15.41
CA VAL A 257 24.89 -47.15 15.72
C VAL A 257 25.92 -47.77 14.76
N LEU A 258 27.17 -47.84 15.22
CA LEU A 258 27.79 -49.07 15.75
C LEU A 258 28.92 -48.72 16.72
#